data_AF-A0A7K7TKW9-F1
#
_entry.id   AF-A0A7K7TKW9-F1
#
_cell.length_a   1.000
_cell.length_b   1.000
_cell.length_c   1.000
_cell.angle_alpha   90.00
_cell.angle_beta   90.00
_cell.angle_gamma   90.00
#
_symmetry.space_group_name_H-M   'P 1'
#
loop_
_entity.id
_entity.type
_entity.pdbx_description
1 polymer ?
#
loop_
_entity_poly.entity_id
_entity_poly.type
_entity_poly.pdbx_seq_one_letter_code
_entity_poly.pdbx_strand_id
1 'polypeptide(L)'
;RFLHEYASSYGQAPLPVLLGSTRTFLSMVSTCCISPAPTACFLKEKLERKTLSLLTLMSNRACSRFTAYGMDKLTLSYLTSLAQKMPGASFEDLFPLAEDAAEVFSQCCDSVAEDCVQKKLSEHTAKACGALSARDERFADCCKGKNLLQNYFCISSLPPAPAPKLPEAQKPTEGQLCGEEGARHAKRYLYELARRHTSIPAAFLGKLYDASEKVRGECCSAKDTPACLGSKRLLMGEELPPFLEKANQLCGQYAQLNFLDFKKRLRESLVQRMPQASPELLGRLVEQRAEFASTCCPSNSPPLYCAAKV
;
A
#
# COMPACT_ATOMS: atom_id res chain seq x y z
N ARG A 1 -6.74 -29.79 10.84
CA ARG A 1 -7.57 -28.55 10.90
C ARG A 1 -6.71 -27.29 10.86
N PHE A 2 -5.90 -26.98 11.90
CA PHE A 2 -5.06 -25.77 11.95
C PHE A 2 -4.25 -25.53 10.67
N LEU A 3 -3.48 -26.52 10.21
CA LEU A 3 -2.64 -26.38 9.01
C LEU A 3 -3.44 -25.98 7.77
N HIS A 4 -4.62 -26.58 7.57
CA HIS A 4 -5.50 -26.26 6.45
C HIS A 4 -6.01 -24.81 6.55
N GLU A 5 -6.60 -24.41 7.69
CA GLU A 5 -7.12 -23.05 7.86
C GLU A 5 -6.02 -21.99 7.76
N TYR A 6 -4.83 -22.26 8.31
CA TYR A 6 -3.69 -21.36 8.25
C TYR A 6 -3.14 -21.22 6.82
N ALA A 7 -2.95 -22.33 6.11
CA ALA A 7 -2.51 -22.31 4.72
C ALA A 7 -3.53 -21.63 3.81
N SER A 8 -4.83 -21.82 4.02
CA SER A 8 -5.87 -21.12 3.25
C SER A 8 -5.88 -19.60 3.49
N SER A 9 -5.55 -19.16 4.70
CA SER A 9 -5.53 -17.74 5.06
C SER A 9 -4.25 -17.01 4.64
N TYR A 10 -3.12 -17.73 4.59
CA TYR A 10 -1.79 -17.20 4.31
C TYR A 10 -1.13 -17.83 3.08
N GLY A 11 -1.92 -18.40 2.16
CA GLY A 11 -1.43 -19.26 1.09
C GLY A 11 -0.55 -18.58 0.04
N GLN A 12 -0.41 -17.25 0.08
CA GLN A 12 0.51 -16.50 -0.79
C GLN A 12 1.86 -16.26 -0.12
N ALA A 13 2.05 -16.55 1.17
CA ALA A 13 3.38 -16.54 1.76
C ALA A 13 4.22 -17.67 1.15
N PRO A 14 5.54 -17.47 0.96
CA PRO A 14 6.43 -18.52 0.46
C PRO A 14 6.34 -19.77 1.31
N LEU A 15 6.36 -20.94 0.65
CA LEU A 15 6.20 -22.23 1.31
C LEU A 15 7.14 -22.42 2.52
N PRO A 16 8.45 -22.09 2.45
CA PRO A 16 9.33 -22.23 3.60
C PRO A 16 8.91 -21.37 4.81
N VAL A 17 8.40 -20.16 4.57
CA VAL A 17 7.92 -19.26 5.63
C VAL A 17 6.66 -19.83 6.28
N LEU A 18 5.72 -20.36 5.48
CA LEU A 18 4.52 -21.02 6.00
C LEU A 18 4.85 -22.27 6.83
N LEU A 19 5.77 -23.10 6.35
CA LEU A 19 6.22 -24.29 7.06
C LEU A 19 6.92 -23.92 8.37
N GLY A 20 7.80 -22.93 8.37
CA GLY A 20 8.44 -22.42 9.57
C GLY A 20 7.42 -21.91 10.59
N SER A 21 6.45 -21.09 10.15
CA SER A 21 5.42 -20.52 11.01
C SER A 21 4.52 -21.61 11.63
N THR A 22 4.06 -22.55 10.81
CA THR A 22 3.19 -23.64 11.28
C THR A 22 3.92 -24.61 12.21
N ARG A 23 5.17 -25.00 11.89
CA ARG A 23 5.99 -25.87 12.74
C ARG A 23 6.25 -25.23 14.11
N THR A 24 6.64 -23.96 14.13
CA THR A 24 6.90 -23.25 15.39
C THR A 24 5.62 -23.04 16.19
N PHE A 25 4.48 -22.77 15.54
CA PHE A 25 3.19 -22.70 16.23
C PHE A 25 2.79 -24.04 16.86
N LEU A 26 2.92 -25.16 16.14
CA LEU A 26 2.57 -26.48 16.69
C LEU A 26 3.49 -26.86 17.86
N SER A 27 4.78 -26.53 17.79
CA SER A 27 5.72 -26.69 18.90
C SER A 27 5.33 -25.86 20.14
N MET A 28 4.80 -24.65 19.94
CA MET A 28 4.23 -23.84 21.03
C MET A 28 3.11 -24.56 21.74
N VAL A 29 2.15 -25.06 20.96
CA VAL A 29 0.94 -25.68 21.48
C VAL A 29 1.31 -26.95 22.23
N SER A 30 2.18 -27.80 21.65
CA SER A 30 2.61 -29.04 22.31
C SER A 30 3.32 -28.79 23.63
N THR A 31 4.09 -27.70 23.73
CA THR A 31 4.89 -27.40 24.93
C THR A 31 4.08 -26.65 25.99
N CYS A 32 3.33 -25.62 25.60
CA CYS A 32 2.63 -24.76 26.55
C CYS A 32 1.31 -25.34 27.06
N CYS A 33 0.64 -26.22 26.31
CA CYS A 33 -0.60 -26.84 26.79
C CYS A 33 -0.38 -27.83 27.95
N ILE A 34 0.83 -28.37 28.09
CA ILE A 34 1.21 -29.28 29.19
C ILE A 34 2.05 -28.61 30.27
N SER A 35 2.30 -27.30 30.14
CA SER A 35 3.08 -26.54 31.11
C SER A 35 2.29 -26.33 32.41
N PRO A 36 2.93 -26.35 33.60
CA PRO A 36 2.27 -25.98 34.85
C PRO A 36 1.89 -24.49 34.90
N ALA A 37 2.43 -23.66 33.99
CA ALA A 37 2.08 -22.25 33.86
C ALA A 37 1.78 -21.88 32.39
N PRO A 38 0.63 -22.33 31.82
CA PRO A 38 0.33 -22.19 30.40
C PRO A 38 0.35 -20.74 29.90
N THR A 39 -0.21 -19.81 30.67
CA THR A 39 -0.29 -18.39 30.28
C THR A 39 1.10 -17.77 30.12
N ALA A 40 1.98 -17.99 31.10
CA ALA A 40 3.36 -17.48 31.04
C ALA A 40 4.15 -18.11 29.90
N CYS A 41 3.96 -19.42 29.67
CA CYS A 41 4.57 -20.12 28.54
C CYS A 41 4.13 -19.52 27.20
N PHE A 42 2.81 -19.41 26.96
CA PHE A 42 2.30 -18.85 25.72
C PHE A 42 2.75 -17.41 25.49
N LEU A 43 2.85 -16.59 26.54
CA LEU A 43 3.35 -15.23 26.42
C LEU A 43 4.80 -15.20 25.94
N LYS A 44 5.69 -15.95 26.61
CA LYS A 44 7.11 -16.06 26.24
C LYS A 44 7.26 -16.51 24.79
N GLU A 45 6.61 -17.61 24.45
CA GLU A 45 6.69 -18.23 23.14
C GLU A 45 6.11 -17.34 22.01
N LYS A 46 5.02 -16.61 22.25
CA LYS A 46 4.49 -15.64 21.28
C LYS A 46 5.47 -14.49 21.03
N LEU A 47 6.16 -14.02 22.07
CA LEU A 47 7.16 -12.96 21.93
C LEU A 47 8.38 -13.43 21.13
N GLU A 48 8.89 -14.63 21.39
CA GLU A 48 10.01 -15.23 20.65
C GLU A 48 9.67 -15.45 19.16
N ARG A 49 8.42 -15.84 18.87
CA ARG A 49 7.94 -16.08 17.49
C ARG A 49 7.46 -14.84 16.74
N LYS A 50 7.42 -13.66 17.38
CA LYS A 50 6.83 -12.43 16.82
C LYS A 50 7.39 -12.10 15.44
N THR A 51 8.71 -12.21 15.25
CA THR A 51 9.38 -11.92 13.98
C THR A 51 8.88 -12.81 12.85
N LEU A 52 8.78 -14.12 13.07
CA LEU A 52 8.32 -15.08 12.06
C LEU A 52 6.83 -14.90 11.75
N SER A 53 6.01 -14.60 12.76
CA SER A 53 4.59 -14.30 12.55
C SER A 53 4.40 -13.05 11.68
N LEU A 54 5.19 -12.00 11.91
CA LEU A 54 5.16 -10.78 11.10
C LEU A 54 5.71 -11.03 9.69
N LEU A 55 6.79 -11.82 9.57
CA LEU A 55 7.34 -12.22 8.27
C LEU A 55 6.30 -12.97 7.43
N THR A 56 5.57 -13.90 8.03
CA THR A 56 4.49 -14.66 7.36
C THR A 56 3.37 -13.73 6.90
N LEU A 57 2.90 -12.83 7.78
CA LEU A 57 1.85 -11.87 7.44
C LEU A 57 2.27 -10.92 6.31
N MET A 58 3.48 -10.37 6.40
CA MET A 58 3.98 -9.39 5.44
C MET A 58 4.30 -10.01 4.09
N SER A 59 4.96 -11.18 4.07
CA SER A 59 5.23 -11.92 2.83
C SER A 59 3.93 -12.34 2.14
N ASN A 60 2.96 -12.90 2.88
CA ASN A 60 1.65 -13.22 2.32
C ASN A 60 1.00 -12.00 1.67
N ARG A 61 1.00 -10.84 2.34
CA ARG A 61 0.39 -9.61 1.80
C ARG A 61 1.13 -9.10 0.56
N ALA A 62 2.45 -9.06 0.60
CA ALA A 62 3.26 -8.56 -0.50
C ALA A 62 3.18 -9.49 -1.72
N CYS A 63 3.26 -10.81 -1.52
CA CYS A 63 3.08 -11.78 -2.59
C CYS A 63 1.66 -11.80 -3.14
N SER A 64 0.62 -11.68 -2.29
CA SER A 64 -0.76 -11.50 -2.75
C SER A 64 -0.90 -10.28 -3.68
N ARG A 65 -0.20 -9.17 -3.36
CA ARG A 65 -0.16 -7.98 -4.22
C ARG A 65 0.63 -8.23 -5.48
N PHE A 66 1.79 -8.88 -5.40
CA PHE A 66 2.59 -9.23 -6.56
C PHE A 66 1.78 -10.08 -7.55
N THR A 67 1.09 -11.12 -7.09
CA THR A 67 0.22 -11.95 -7.92
C THR A 67 -0.92 -11.15 -8.56
N ALA A 68 -1.49 -10.18 -7.83
CA ALA A 68 -2.59 -9.35 -8.32
C ALA A 68 -2.16 -8.24 -9.30
N TYR A 69 -0.98 -7.67 -9.10
CA TYR A 69 -0.55 -6.42 -9.73
C TYR A 69 0.60 -6.61 -10.73
N GLY A 70 1.35 -7.70 -10.62
CA GLY A 70 2.63 -7.83 -11.30
C GLY A 70 3.68 -6.84 -10.78
N MET A 71 4.84 -6.82 -11.44
CA MET A 71 5.99 -6.02 -11.02
C MET A 71 5.67 -4.51 -11.04
N ASP A 72 5.19 -3.97 -12.16
CA ASP A 72 5.05 -2.53 -12.35
C ASP A 72 4.13 -1.85 -11.33
N LYS A 73 2.96 -2.44 -11.07
CA LYS A 73 2.00 -1.90 -10.11
C LYS A 73 2.41 -2.20 -8.67
N LEU A 74 3.18 -3.25 -8.41
CA LEU A 74 3.79 -3.46 -7.09
C LEU A 74 4.83 -2.36 -6.81
N THR A 75 5.70 -2.05 -7.77
CA THR A 75 6.64 -0.92 -7.68
C THR A 75 5.91 0.38 -7.42
N LEU A 76 4.83 0.67 -8.17
CA LEU A 76 4.01 1.85 -7.93
C LEU A 76 3.39 1.85 -6.53
N SER A 77 2.94 0.70 -6.02
CA SER A 77 2.38 0.58 -4.67
C SER A 77 3.43 0.90 -3.60
N TYR A 78 4.66 0.42 -3.75
CA TYR A 78 5.76 0.76 -2.83
C TYR A 78 6.16 2.23 -2.95
N LEU A 79 6.28 2.76 -4.17
CA LEU A 79 6.57 4.16 -4.42
C LEU A 79 5.52 5.07 -3.79
N THR A 80 4.25 4.74 -3.94
CA THR A 80 3.13 5.45 -3.31
C THR A 80 3.30 5.44 -1.79
N SER A 81 3.53 4.26 -1.20
CA SER A 81 3.67 4.14 0.26
C SER A 81 4.84 4.96 0.79
N LEU A 82 5.99 4.91 0.12
CA LEU A 82 7.18 5.68 0.47
C LEU A 82 6.93 7.19 0.32
N ALA A 83 6.35 7.63 -0.79
CA ALA A 83 6.05 9.04 -1.05
C ALA A 83 5.09 9.64 -0.03
N GLN A 84 4.16 8.84 0.48
CA GLN A 84 3.20 9.26 1.49
C GLN A 84 3.80 9.31 2.89
N LYS A 85 4.72 8.40 3.22
CA LYS A 85 5.45 8.39 4.50
C LYS A 85 6.52 9.48 4.54
N MET A 86 7.15 9.74 3.40
CA MET A 86 8.32 10.62 3.23
C MET A 86 8.06 11.67 2.13
N PRO A 87 7.04 12.52 2.25
CA PRO A 87 6.67 13.44 1.17
C PRO A 87 7.72 14.53 0.91
N GLY A 88 8.77 14.65 1.73
CA GLY A 88 9.92 15.52 1.51
C GLY A 88 11.09 14.90 0.72
N ALA A 89 11.14 13.57 0.57
CA ALA A 89 12.16 12.90 -0.25
C ALA A 89 11.92 13.17 -1.75
N SER A 90 12.93 12.93 -2.61
CA SER A 90 12.78 13.10 -4.05
C SER A 90 12.34 11.80 -4.74
N PHE A 91 11.91 11.89 -6.00
CA PHE A 91 11.60 10.69 -6.80
C PHE A 91 12.84 9.81 -6.96
N GLU A 92 14.00 10.42 -7.18
CA GLU A 92 15.31 9.76 -7.34
C GLU A 92 15.71 8.96 -6.10
N ASP A 93 15.30 9.41 -4.91
CA ASP A 93 15.59 8.69 -3.66
C ASP A 93 14.61 7.54 -3.41
N LEU A 94 13.33 7.72 -3.76
CA LEU A 94 12.28 6.75 -3.41
C LEU A 94 12.06 5.68 -4.49
N PHE A 95 12.21 6.03 -5.76
CA PHE A 95 11.92 5.12 -6.87
C PHE A 95 12.83 3.89 -6.88
N PRO A 96 14.16 4.00 -6.73
CA PRO A 96 15.03 2.83 -6.66
C PRO A 96 14.71 1.91 -5.47
N LEU A 97 14.29 2.49 -4.33
CA LEU A 97 13.86 1.70 -3.16
C LEU A 97 12.53 0.98 -3.43
N ALA A 98 11.62 1.59 -4.18
CA ALA A 98 10.37 0.97 -4.57
C ALA A 98 10.59 -0.19 -5.56
N GLU A 99 11.52 -0.03 -6.50
CA GLU A 99 11.94 -1.09 -7.42
C GLU A 99 12.60 -2.25 -6.67
N ASP A 100 13.57 -1.94 -5.80
CA ASP A 100 14.25 -2.94 -4.96
C ASP A 100 13.25 -3.70 -4.09
N ALA A 101 12.27 -3.01 -3.48
CA ALA A 101 11.20 -3.67 -2.72
C ALA A 101 10.34 -4.62 -3.55
N ALA A 102 9.94 -4.21 -4.76
CA ALA A 102 9.16 -5.06 -5.66
C ALA A 102 9.99 -6.26 -6.14
N GLU A 103 11.27 -6.05 -6.43
CA GLU A 103 12.21 -7.07 -6.84
C GLU A 103 12.39 -8.16 -5.76
N VAL A 104 12.49 -7.78 -4.48
CA VAL A 104 12.54 -8.74 -3.35
C VAL A 104 11.41 -9.77 -3.45
N PHE A 105 10.17 -9.31 -3.65
CA PHE A 105 9.02 -10.20 -3.70
C PHE A 105 8.94 -10.97 -5.01
N SER A 106 9.33 -10.37 -6.14
CA SER A 106 9.42 -11.11 -7.41
C SER A 106 10.38 -12.31 -7.34
N GLN A 107 11.47 -12.19 -6.57
CA GLN A 107 12.48 -13.24 -6.42
C GLN A 107 12.08 -14.27 -5.36
N CYS A 108 11.32 -13.86 -4.33
CA CYS A 108 11.09 -14.69 -3.16
C CYS A 108 9.68 -15.29 -3.05
N CYS A 109 8.66 -14.78 -3.74
CA CYS A 109 7.29 -15.29 -3.59
C CYS A 109 7.16 -16.76 -3.95
N ASP A 110 7.83 -17.20 -5.03
CA ASP A 110 7.84 -18.59 -5.49
C ASP A 110 9.12 -19.35 -5.09
N SER A 111 9.98 -18.74 -4.27
CA SER A 111 11.25 -19.34 -3.86
C SER A 111 11.06 -20.41 -2.79
N VAL A 112 11.81 -21.51 -2.93
CA VAL A 112 11.90 -22.58 -1.93
C VAL A 112 13.07 -22.40 -0.96
N ALA A 113 13.88 -21.34 -1.11
CA ALA A 113 14.95 -21.04 -0.18
C ALA A 113 14.40 -20.53 1.16
N GLU A 114 14.82 -21.16 2.26
CA GLU A 114 14.26 -20.92 3.60
C GLU A 114 14.39 -19.47 4.08
N ASP A 115 15.47 -18.78 3.68
CA ASP A 115 15.81 -17.45 4.14
C ASP A 115 15.59 -16.35 3.09
N CYS A 116 15.02 -16.64 1.91
CA CYS A 116 14.93 -15.69 0.80
C CYS A 116 14.33 -14.35 1.23
N VAL A 117 13.10 -14.37 1.74
CA VAL A 117 12.39 -13.15 2.16
C VAL A 117 13.14 -12.44 3.28
N GLN A 118 13.63 -13.21 4.27
CA GLN A 118 14.33 -12.63 5.42
C GLN A 118 15.61 -11.91 5.00
N LYS A 119 16.44 -12.55 4.16
CA LYS A 119 17.70 -12.01 3.67
C LYS A 119 17.46 -10.78 2.79
N LYS A 120 16.60 -10.92 1.77
CA LYS A 120 16.32 -9.86 0.80
C LYS A 120 15.63 -8.66 1.43
N LEU A 121 14.69 -8.86 2.36
CA LEU A 121 14.10 -7.74 3.11
C LEU A 121 15.12 -7.05 4.02
N SER A 122 16.06 -7.80 4.62
CA SER A 122 17.09 -7.20 5.46
C SER A 122 18.03 -6.32 4.63
N GLU A 123 18.47 -6.80 3.46
CA GLU A 123 19.27 -6.04 2.50
C GLU A 123 18.53 -4.77 2.03
N HIS A 124 17.27 -4.91 1.61
CA HIS A 124 16.40 -3.79 1.23
C HIS A 124 16.30 -2.74 2.35
N THR A 125 16.09 -3.21 3.58
CA THR A 125 15.91 -2.33 4.73
C THR A 125 17.19 -1.57 5.08
N ALA A 126 18.36 -2.20 4.93
CA ALA A 126 19.63 -1.51 5.10
C ALA A 126 19.79 -0.39 4.07
N LYS A 127 19.47 -0.64 2.80
CA LYS A 127 19.47 0.38 1.73
C LYS A 127 18.53 1.53 2.05
N ALA A 128 17.28 1.23 2.42
CA ALA A 128 16.27 2.23 2.74
C ALA A 128 16.68 3.09 3.96
N CYS A 129 17.20 2.47 5.02
CA CYS A 129 17.70 3.19 6.18
C CYS A 129 18.90 4.08 5.85
N GLY A 130 19.85 3.60 5.03
CA GLY A 130 21.00 4.40 4.59
C GLY A 130 20.58 5.62 3.77
N ALA A 131 19.57 5.47 2.91
CA ALA A 131 19.11 6.56 2.04
C ALA A 131 18.21 7.59 2.74
N LEU A 132 17.37 7.14 3.68
CA LEU A 132 16.23 7.95 4.17
C LEU A 132 16.30 8.34 5.66
N SER A 133 17.10 7.67 6.50
CA SER A 133 17.12 7.93 7.95
C SER A 133 17.51 9.38 8.31
N ALA A 134 18.39 10.01 7.54
CA ALA A 134 18.79 11.39 7.79
C ALA A 134 17.72 12.45 7.40
N ARG A 135 16.62 12.03 6.76
CA ARG A 135 15.63 12.95 6.15
C ARG A 135 14.35 13.12 6.95
N ASP A 136 14.02 12.17 7.83
CA ASP A 136 12.81 12.19 8.66
C ASP A 136 13.05 11.40 9.94
N GLU A 137 12.76 12.03 11.08
CA GLU A 137 13.01 11.44 12.41
C GLU A 137 12.18 10.17 12.65
N ARG A 138 10.94 10.10 12.15
CA ARG A 138 10.06 8.93 12.32
C ARG A 138 10.62 7.74 11.55
N PHE A 139 11.19 7.99 10.37
CA PHE A 139 11.91 6.96 9.61
C PHE A 139 13.21 6.56 10.31
N ALA A 140 13.98 7.54 10.81
CA ALA A 140 15.21 7.31 11.57
C ALA A 140 14.95 6.42 12.79
N ASP A 141 13.87 6.67 13.53
CA ASP A 141 13.48 5.88 14.69
C ASP A 141 13.17 4.43 14.35
N CYS A 142 12.50 4.19 13.22
CA CYS A 142 12.31 2.83 12.74
C CYS A 142 13.63 2.12 12.38
N CYS A 143 14.65 2.86 11.95
CA CYS A 143 15.97 2.31 11.62
C CYS A 143 16.81 1.95 12.86
N LYS A 144 16.38 2.32 14.07
CA LYS A 144 17.05 2.00 15.35
C LYS A 144 16.53 0.70 16.00
N GLY A 145 15.70 -0.08 15.30
CA GLY A 145 15.19 -1.34 15.83
C GLY A 145 16.28 -2.39 16.03
N LYS A 146 15.95 -3.48 16.74
CA LYS A 146 16.93 -4.50 17.19
C LYS A 146 17.60 -5.27 16.03
N ASN A 147 16.94 -5.31 14.87
CA ASN A 147 17.44 -5.94 13.66
C ASN A 147 16.70 -5.39 12.44
N LEU A 148 17.23 -5.67 11.24
CA LEU A 148 16.71 -5.13 9.98
C LEU A 148 15.27 -5.58 9.66
N LEU A 149 14.83 -6.77 10.07
CA LEU A 149 13.43 -7.17 9.92
C LEU A 149 12.49 -6.35 10.80
N GLN A 150 12.88 -6.07 12.04
CA GLN A 150 12.08 -5.19 12.91
C GLN A 150 12.03 -3.77 12.35
N ASN A 151 13.13 -3.29 11.77
CA ASN A 151 13.17 -2.00 11.08
C ASN A 151 12.17 -1.99 9.91
N TYR A 152 12.15 -3.04 9.08
CA TYR A 152 11.21 -3.18 7.97
C TYR A 152 9.76 -3.13 8.43
N PHE A 153 9.43 -3.89 9.48
CA PHE A 153 8.07 -3.90 10.04
C PHE A 153 7.67 -2.51 10.55
N CYS A 154 8.57 -1.81 11.23
CA CYS A 154 8.32 -0.43 11.67
C CYS A 154 8.08 0.51 10.48
N ILE A 155 8.99 0.53 9.50
CA ILE A 155 8.88 1.37 8.29
C ILE A 155 7.56 1.09 7.55
N SER A 156 7.21 -0.19 7.39
CA SER A 156 5.96 -0.63 6.76
C SER A 156 4.73 -0.12 7.51
N SER A 157 4.79 -0.09 8.85
CA SER A 157 3.71 0.38 9.72
C SER A 157 3.67 1.89 9.95
N LEU A 158 4.66 2.67 9.50
CA LEU A 158 4.63 4.13 9.62
C LEU A 158 3.34 4.71 9.00
N PRO A 159 2.59 5.57 9.70
CA PRO A 159 1.46 6.23 9.06
C PRO A 159 1.96 7.18 7.95
N PRO A 160 1.10 7.56 6.98
CA PRO A 160 1.41 8.66 6.08
C PRO A 160 1.75 9.94 6.87
N ALA A 161 2.69 10.74 6.35
CA ALA A 161 2.96 12.07 6.89
C ALA A 161 1.84 13.05 6.50
N PRO A 162 1.71 14.20 7.19
CA PRO A 162 0.86 15.28 6.73
C PRO A 162 1.23 15.70 5.30
N ALA A 163 0.21 15.92 4.45
CA ALA A 163 0.44 16.37 3.09
C ALA A 163 1.08 17.77 3.08
N PRO A 164 2.23 17.97 2.42
CA PRO A 164 2.82 19.29 2.25
C PRO A 164 1.99 20.14 1.30
N LYS A 165 2.04 21.47 1.50
CA LYS A 165 1.50 22.44 0.54
C LYS A 165 2.51 22.66 -0.58
N LEU A 166 2.34 21.94 -1.69
CA LEU A 166 3.19 22.04 -2.88
C LEU A 166 2.37 22.61 -4.06
N PRO A 167 3.01 23.28 -5.03
CA PRO A 167 2.36 23.63 -6.30
C PRO A 167 1.80 22.40 -7.01
N GLU A 168 0.85 22.62 -7.93
CA GLU A 168 0.26 21.54 -8.73
C GLU A 168 1.34 20.68 -9.40
N ALA A 169 1.12 19.37 -9.44
CA ALA A 169 2.04 18.45 -10.08
C ALA A 169 2.07 18.72 -11.59
N GLN A 170 3.28 18.93 -12.13
CA GLN A 170 3.44 19.10 -13.56
C GLN A 170 3.09 17.79 -14.28
N LYS A 171 2.14 17.88 -15.21
CA LYS A 171 1.74 16.75 -16.06
C LYS A 171 2.86 16.43 -17.06
N PRO A 172 3.13 15.15 -17.37
CA PRO A 172 4.15 14.77 -18.33
C PRO A 172 3.84 15.34 -19.71
N THR A 173 4.87 15.81 -20.42
CA THR A 173 4.73 16.28 -21.80
C THR A 173 4.43 15.12 -22.75
N GLU A 174 4.04 15.43 -23.99
CA GLU A 174 3.79 14.40 -25.00
C GLU A 174 5.03 13.54 -25.26
N GLY A 175 6.18 14.17 -25.50
CA GLY A 175 7.44 13.45 -25.71
C GLY A 175 7.87 12.62 -24.50
N GLN A 176 7.60 13.11 -23.28
CA GLN A 176 7.87 12.32 -22.07
C GLN A 176 6.97 11.11 -21.93
N LEU A 177 5.68 11.24 -22.29
CA LEU A 177 4.69 10.18 -22.09
C LEU A 177 4.78 9.08 -23.16
N CYS A 178 5.07 9.45 -24.40
CA CYS A 178 5.17 8.54 -25.55
C CYS A 178 6.60 8.10 -25.89
N GLY A 179 7.61 8.65 -25.23
CA GLY A 179 9.00 8.16 -25.34
C GLY A 179 9.22 6.81 -24.64
N GLU A 180 10.43 6.26 -24.79
CA GLU A 180 10.85 4.98 -24.19
C GLU A 180 10.63 4.95 -22.68
N GLU A 181 10.96 6.04 -21.99
CA GLU A 181 10.80 6.23 -20.54
C GLU A 181 9.38 6.65 -20.12
N GLY A 182 8.37 6.47 -20.99
CA GLY A 182 7.00 6.92 -20.74
C GLY A 182 6.37 6.36 -19.46
N ALA A 183 6.62 5.08 -19.18
CA ALA A 183 6.15 4.43 -17.96
C ALA A 183 6.78 5.04 -16.70
N ARG A 184 8.07 5.40 -16.76
CA ARG A 184 8.79 6.05 -15.67
C ARG A 184 8.26 7.46 -15.42
N HIS A 185 7.98 8.22 -16.48
CA HIS A 185 7.35 9.55 -16.35
C HIS A 185 5.93 9.47 -15.78
N ALA A 186 5.15 8.46 -16.15
CA ALA A 186 3.84 8.21 -15.55
C ALA A 186 3.94 7.89 -14.05
N LYS A 187 4.87 7.01 -13.66
CA LYS A 187 5.17 6.71 -12.24
C LYS A 187 5.64 7.96 -11.48
N ARG A 188 6.44 8.83 -12.11
CA ARG A 188 6.86 10.12 -11.54
C ARG A 188 5.68 11.06 -11.27
N TYR A 189 4.76 11.18 -12.22
CA TYR A 189 3.54 11.97 -12.03
C TYR A 189 2.68 11.43 -10.87
N LEU A 190 2.54 10.11 -10.78
CA LEU A 190 1.81 9.47 -9.68
C LEU A 190 2.52 9.62 -8.33
N TYR A 191 3.85 9.63 -8.30
CA TYR A 191 4.64 9.99 -7.12
C TYR A 191 4.33 11.42 -6.65
N GLU A 192 4.27 12.39 -7.58
CA GLU A 192 3.92 13.77 -7.25
C GLU A 192 2.48 13.88 -6.71
N LEU A 193 1.54 13.09 -7.23
CA LEU A 193 0.18 13.00 -6.67
C LEU A 193 0.20 12.34 -5.27
N ALA A 194 0.92 11.23 -5.09
CA ALA A 194 0.99 10.49 -3.83
C ALA A 194 1.50 11.37 -2.68
N ARG A 195 2.60 12.12 -2.90
CA ARG A 195 3.17 12.98 -1.86
C ARG A 195 2.29 14.18 -1.52
N ARG A 196 1.42 14.65 -2.44
CA ARG A 196 0.43 15.74 -2.20
C ARG A 196 -0.88 15.25 -1.58
N HIS A 197 -1.17 13.96 -1.70
CA HIS A 197 -2.41 13.36 -1.28
C HIS A 197 -2.13 12.13 -0.43
N THR A 198 -1.57 12.37 0.76
CA THR A 198 -1.03 11.31 1.62
C THR A 198 -2.08 10.37 2.21
N SER A 199 -3.36 10.74 2.12
CA SER A 199 -4.49 9.90 2.53
C SER A 199 -5.09 9.06 1.40
N ILE A 200 -4.66 9.22 0.14
CA ILE A 200 -5.18 8.45 -0.99
C ILE A 200 -4.55 7.06 -1.02
N PRO A 201 -5.31 5.96 -0.96
CA PRO A 201 -4.75 4.61 -0.99
C PRO A 201 -4.05 4.28 -2.32
N ALA A 202 -3.03 3.42 -2.27
CA ALA A 202 -2.30 3.00 -3.48
C ALA A 202 -3.19 2.37 -4.56
N ALA A 203 -4.30 1.72 -4.20
CA ALA A 203 -5.27 1.19 -5.16
C ALA A 203 -5.89 2.28 -6.06
N PHE A 204 -6.11 3.49 -5.53
CA PHE A 204 -6.64 4.62 -6.31
C PHE A 204 -5.61 5.12 -7.32
N LEU A 205 -4.36 5.30 -6.89
CA LEU A 205 -3.28 5.68 -7.79
C LEU A 205 -2.97 4.59 -8.82
N GLY A 206 -3.16 3.32 -8.46
CA GLY A 206 -3.11 2.19 -9.38
C GLY A 206 -4.13 2.30 -10.52
N LYS A 207 -5.37 2.73 -10.24
CA LYS A 207 -6.39 2.99 -11.27
C LYS A 207 -5.98 4.13 -12.21
N LEU A 208 -5.37 5.18 -11.67
CA LEU A 208 -4.84 6.28 -12.48
C LEU A 208 -3.67 5.82 -13.36
N TYR A 209 -2.84 4.91 -12.87
CA TYR A 209 -1.78 4.29 -13.66
C TYR A 209 -2.35 3.46 -14.81
N ASP A 210 -3.33 2.61 -14.55
CA ASP A 210 -3.99 1.81 -15.59
C ASP A 210 -4.61 2.71 -16.69
N ALA A 211 -5.24 3.82 -16.27
CA ALA A 211 -5.76 4.82 -17.21
C ALA A 211 -4.65 5.48 -18.03
N SER A 212 -3.51 5.79 -17.41
CA SER A 212 -2.34 6.33 -18.11
C SER A 212 -1.77 5.35 -19.13
N GLU A 213 -1.64 4.06 -18.78
CA GLU A 213 -1.16 3.03 -19.70
C GLU A 213 -2.13 2.85 -20.88
N LYS A 214 -3.43 2.87 -20.63
CA LYS A 214 -4.45 2.84 -21.69
C LYS A 214 -4.33 4.04 -22.62
N VAL A 215 -4.18 5.26 -22.09
CA VAL A 215 -3.99 6.47 -22.91
C VAL A 215 -2.72 6.38 -23.74
N ARG A 216 -1.62 5.87 -23.16
CA ARG A 216 -0.36 5.66 -23.89
C ARG A 216 -0.55 4.68 -25.05
N GLY A 217 -1.16 3.53 -24.79
CA GLY A 217 -1.42 2.52 -25.82
C GLY A 217 -2.34 3.01 -26.94
N GLU A 218 -3.37 3.81 -26.61
CA GLU A 218 -4.30 4.35 -27.60
C GLU A 218 -3.73 5.52 -28.41
N CYS A 219 -3.03 6.45 -27.75
CA CYS A 219 -2.66 7.73 -28.38
C CYS A 219 -1.23 7.78 -28.92
N CYS A 220 -0.25 7.10 -28.31
CA CYS A 220 1.14 7.22 -28.73
C CYS A 220 1.44 6.56 -30.09
N SER A 221 0.53 5.72 -30.58
CA SER A 221 0.59 5.12 -31.92
C SER A 221 -0.46 5.70 -32.87
N ALA A 222 -1.20 6.74 -32.46
CA ALA A 222 -2.21 7.37 -33.29
C ALA A 222 -1.56 8.24 -34.37
N LYS A 223 -2.21 8.33 -35.54
CA LYS A 223 -1.76 9.17 -36.67
C LYS A 223 -1.59 10.64 -36.27
N ASP A 224 -2.44 11.13 -35.38
CA ASP A 224 -2.35 12.45 -34.77
C ASP A 224 -2.25 12.29 -33.24
N THR A 225 -1.02 12.03 -32.78
CA THR A 225 -0.70 11.87 -31.36
C THR A 225 -1.03 13.13 -30.54
N PRO A 226 -0.68 14.36 -30.99
CA PRO A 226 -1.02 15.59 -30.26
C PRO A 226 -2.53 15.75 -30.04
N ALA A 227 -3.36 15.54 -31.07
CA ALA A 227 -4.81 15.67 -30.94
C ALA A 227 -5.40 14.61 -29.99
N CYS A 228 -4.95 13.36 -30.10
CA CYS A 228 -5.42 12.26 -29.23
C CYS A 228 -5.10 12.55 -27.76
N LEU A 229 -3.83 12.87 -27.45
CA LEU A 229 -3.40 13.18 -26.09
C LEU A 229 -4.06 14.44 -25.55
N GLY A 230 -4.23 15.47 -26.38
CA GLY A 230 -4.93 16.71 -26.02
C GLY A 230 -6.34 16.44 -25.54
N SER A 231 -7.11 15.65 -26.31
CA SER A 231 -8.48 15.26 -25.94
C SER A 231 -8.52 14.47 -24.63
N LYS A 232 -7.65 13.46 -24.46
CA LYS A 232 -7.60 12.66 -23.21
C LYS A 232 -7.18 13.50 -22.00
N ARG A 233 -6.26 14.45 -22.17
CA ARG A 233 -5.81 15.36 -21.09
C ARG A 233 -6.91 16.30 -20.63
N LEU A 234 -7.74 16.80 -21.54
CA LEU A 234 -8.90 17.64 -21.18
C LEU A 234 -9.88 16.84 -20.32
N LEU A 235 -10.28 15.64 -20.77
CA LEU A 235 -11.17 14.74 -20.01
C LEU A 235 -10.59 14.39 -18.64
N MET A 236 -9.33 13.97 -18.57
CA MET A 236 -8.67 13.67 -17.29
C MET A 236 -8.53 14.92 -16.40
N GLY A 237 -8.36 16.10 -17.00
CA GLY A 237 -8.30 17.37 -16.27
C GLY A 237 -9.61 17.72 -15.56
N GLU A 238 -10.74 17.31 -16.11
CA GLU A 238 -12.07 17.50 -15.52
C GLU A 238 -12.39 16.43 -14.46
N GLU A 239 -12.02 15.18 -14.71
CA GLU A 239 -12.37 14.04 -13.83
C GLU A 239 -11.43 13.87 -12.63
N LEU A 240 -10.13 14.20 -12.78
CA LEU A 240 -9.13 13.91 -11.76
C LEU A 240 -9.31 14.75 -10.47
N PRO A 241 -9.51 16.08 -10.52
CA PRO A 241 -9.70 16.87 -9.30
C PRO A 241 -10.84 16.39 -8.41
N PRO A 242 -12.10 16.18 -8.90
CA PRO A 242 -13.19 15.70 -8.04
C PRO A 242 -12.96 14.27 -7.55
N PHE A 243 -12.27 13.43 -8.33
CA PHE A 243 -11.87 12.10 -7.89
C PHE A 243 -10.89 12.16 -6.70
N LEU A 244 -9.83 12.96 -6.80
CA LEU A 244 -8.84 13.15 -5.73
C LEU A 244 -9.47 13.80 -4.50
N GLU A 245 -10.33 14.80 -4.68
CA GLU A 245 -11.02 15.46 -3.57
C GLU A 245 -11.92 14.47 -2.81
N LYS A 246 -12.73 13.68 -3.51
CA LYS A 246 -13.62 12.68 -2.91
C LYS A 246 -12.81 11.58 -2.19
N ALA A 247 -11.71 11.12 -2.79
CA ALA A 247 -10.83 10.13 -2.19
C ALA A 247 -10.15 10.67 -0.93
N ASN A 248 -9.55 11.86 -1.01
CA ASN A 248 -8.93 12.54 0.14
C ASN A 248 -9.91 12.81 1.26
N GLN A 249 -11.13 13.24 0.93
CA GLN A 249 -12.15 13.51 1.94
C GLN A 249 -12.53 12.23 2.70
N LEU A 250 -12.85 11.16 1.98
CA LEU A 250 -13.31 9.92 2.61
C LEU A 250 -12.17 9.23 3.37
N CYS A 251 -11.06 8.96 2.70
CA CYS A 251 -9.94 8.23 3.30
C CYS A 251 -9.11 9.10 4.26
N GLY A 252 -9.06 10.41 4.06
CA GLY A 252 -8.43 11.34 5.00
C GLY A 252 -9.19 11.44 6.32
N GLN A 253 -10.54 11.52 6.27
CA GLN A 253 -11.34 11.47 7.49
C GLN A 253 -11.22 10.12 8.20
N TYR A 254 -11.24 9.02 7.45
CA TYR A 254 -11.07 7.68 8.00
C TYR A 254 -9.70 7.51 8.69
N ALA A 255 -8.64 8.07 8.12
CA ALA A 255 -7.30 7.99 8.70
C ALA A 255 -7.11 8.82 9.98
N GLN A 256 -7.93 9.85 10.21
CA GLN A 256 -7.80 10.79 11.33
C GLN A 256 -8.74 10.51 12.51
N LEU A 257 -9.85 9.81 12.27
CA LEU A 257 -10.92 9.62 13.24
C LEU A 257 -11.04 8.14 13.63
N ASN A 258 -11.47 7.86 14.86
CA ASN A 258 -11.96 6.51 15.15
C ASN A 258 -13.23 6.22 14.33
N PHE A 259 -13.58 4.94 14.22
CA PHE A 259 -14.65 4.51 13.32
C PHE A 259 -16.02 5.13 13.63
N LEU A 260 -16.33 5.35 14.92
CA LEU A 260 -17.62 5.93 15.33
C LEU A 260 -17.70 7.41 14.97
N ASP A 261 -16.64 8.17 15.27
CA ASP A 261 -16.55 9.60 14.93
C ASP A 261 -16.50 9.81 13.42
N PHE A 262 -15.82 8.94 12.69
CA PHE A 262 -15.83 8.91 11.23
C PHE A 262 -17.25 8.73 10.69
N LYS A 263 -18.01 7.74 11.17
CA LYS A 263 -19.40 7.51 10.74
C LYS A 263 -20.30 8.70 11.06
N LYS A 264 -20.12 9.33 12.22
CA LYS A 264 -20.87 10.54 12.61
C LYS A 264 -20.59 11.69 11.64
N ARG A 265 -19.31 11.99 11.39
CA ARG A 265 -18.90 13.07 10.46
C ARG A 265 -19.34 12.81 9.02
N LEU A 266 -19.28 11.54 8.58
CA LEU A 266 -19.78 11.12 7.28
C LEU A 266 -21.29 11.35 7.14
N ARG A 267 -22.07 11.04 8.19
CA ARG A 267 -23.52 11.32 8.23
C ARG A 267 -23.81 12.81 8.15
N GLU A 268 -23.12 13.63 8.94
CA GLU A 268 -23.26 15.09 8.92
C GLU A 268 -22.96 15.67 7.52
N SER A 269 -21.87 15.23 6.88
CA SER A 269 -21.52 15.66 5.53
C SER A 269 -22.56 15.23 4.48
N LEU A 270 -23.15 14.03 4.62
CA LEU A 270 -24.19 13.56 3.71
C LEU A 270 -25.49 14.33 3.87
N VAL A 271 -25.92 14.63 5.11
CA VAL A 271 -27.10 15.47 5.40
C VAL A 271 -26.94 16.85 4.78
N GLN A 272 -25.76 17.47 4.94
CA GLN A 272 -25.47 18.78 4.35
C GLN A 272 -25.49 18.77 2.81
N ARG A 273 -24.96 17.72 2.18
CA ARG A 273 -24.92 17.59 0.71
C ARG A 273 -26.25 17.17 0.10
N MET A 274 -27.09 16.48 0.86
CA MET A 274 -28.35 15.90 0.40
C MET A 274 -29.49 16.22 1.38
N PRO A 275 -29.85 17.51 1.57
CA PRO A 275 -30.81 17.92 2.61
C PRO A 275 -32.23 17.39 2.37
N GLN A 276 -32.55 17.01 1.12
CA GLN A 276 -33.85 16.47 0.72
C GLN A 276 -33.91 14.93 0.72
N ALA A 277 -32.82 14.24 1.09
CA ALA A 277 -32.79 12.78 1.11
C ALA A 277 -33.50 12.21 2.34
N SER A 278 -34.16 11.05 2.17
CA SER A 278 -34.81 10.37 3.29
C SER A 278 -33.80 9.85 4.33
N PRO A 279 -34.19 9.74 5.60
CA PRO A 279 -33.33 9.17 6.65
C PRO A 279 -32.81 7.76 6.32
N GLU A 280 -33.63 6.93 5.67
CA GLU A 280 -33.29 5.56 5.27
C GLU A 280 -32.23 5.55 4.16
N LEU A 281 -32.36 6.45 3.17
CA LEU A 281 -31.36 6.59 2.11
C LEU A 281 -30.03 7.08 2.68
N LEU A 282 -30.06 8.09 3.56
CA LEU A 282 -28.86 8.59 4.23
C LEU A 282 -28.20 7.50 5.08
N GLY A 283 -28.98 6.73 5.83
CA GLY A 283 -28.49 5.58 6.61
C GLY A 283 -27.76 4.56 5.75
N ARG A 284 -28.37 4.13 4.64
CA ARG A 284 -27.73 3.19 3.70
C ARG A 284 -26.43 3.75 3.09
N LEU A 285 -26.42 5.01 2.69
CA LEU A 285 -25.22 5.65 2.13
C LEU A 285 -24.08 5.77 3.15
N VAL A 286 -24.39 6.04 4.41
CA VAL A 286 -23.40 6.06 5.50
C VAL A 286 -22.78 4.68 5.66
N GLU A 287 -23.58 3.61 5.74
CA GLU A 287 -23.05 2.26 5.90
C GLU A 287 -22.20 1.84 4.70
N GLN A 288 -22.70 2.04 3.47
CA GLN A 288 -21.98 1.67 2.26
C GLN A 288 -20.62 2.38 2.15
N ARG A 289 -20.58 3.69 2.43
CA ARG A 289 -19.33 4.46 2.38
C ARG A 289 -18.40 4.13 3.55
N ALA A 290 -18.94 3.76 4.71
CA ALA A 290 -18.15 3.36 5.86
C ALA A 290 -17.51 1.98 5.67
N GLU A 291 -18.24 1.04 5.09
CA GLU A 291 -17.74 -0.28 4.70
C GLU A 291 -16.64 -0.17 3.63
N PHE A 292 -16.87 0.69 2.62
CA PHE A 292 -15.83 0.98 1.63
C PHE A 292 -14.58 1.56 2.31
N ALA A 293 -14.74 2.55 3.19
CA ALA A 293 -13.61 3.21 3.84
C ALA A 293 -12.81 2.24 4.73
N SER A 294 -13.49 1.40 5.52
CA SER A 294 -12.82 0.42 6.38
C SER A 294 -12.10 -0.68 5.60
N THR A 295 -12.53 -0.95 4.37
CA THR A 295 -11.93 -1.98 3.52
C THR A 295 -10.82 -1.43 2.63
N CYS A 296 -10.99 -0.23 2.06
CA CYS A 296 -10.18 0.28 0.96
C CYS A 296 -9.33 1.53 1.27
N CYS A 297 -9.54 2.18 2.41
CA CYS A 297 -8.66 3.26 2.86
C CYS A 297 -7.40 2.82 3.62
N PRO A 298 -7.36 1.67 4.34
CA PRO A 298 -6.14 1.21 5.01
C PRO A 298 -4.98 0.92 4.05
N SER A 299 -3.75 1.04 4.56
CA SER A 299 -2.54 0.72 3.77
C SER A 299 -2.44 -0.75 3.36
N ASN A 300 -3.16 -1.66 4.04
CA ASN A 300 -3.23 -3.10 3.77
C ASN A 300 -4.49 -3.53 3.01
N SER A 301 -5.17 -2.61 2.33
CA SER A 301 -6.40 -2.88 1.58
C SER A 301 -6.23 -3.99 0.53
N PRO A 302 -7.25 -4.85 0.32
CA PRO A 302 -7.20 -5.93 -0.65
C PRO A 302 -7.15 -5.36 -2.08
N PRO A 303 -6.05 -5.59 -2.82
CA PRO A 303 -5.76 -4.88 -4.07
C PRO A 303 -6.85 -5.08 -5.14
N LEU A 304 -7.22 -6.33 -5.43
CA LEU A 304 -8.22 -6.65 -6.46
C LEU A 304 -9.62 -6.16 -6.10
N TYR A 305 -10.03 -6.35 -4.85
CA TYR A 305 -11.34 -5.91 -4.38
C TYR A 305 -11.46 -4.39 -4.46
N CYS A 306 -10.46 -3.66 -3.96
CA CYS A 306 -10.51 -2.21 -3.96
C CYS A 306 -10.34 -1.62 -5.36
N ALA A 307 -9.51 -2.21 -6.23
CA ALA A 307 -9.41 -1.79 -7.62
C ALA A 307 -10.75 -1.85 -8.38
N ALA A 308 -11.61 -2.84 -8.06
CA ALA A 308 -12.94 -2.96 -8.66
C ALA A 308 -13.99 -2.01 -8.07
N LYS A 309 -13.73 -1.42 -6.90
CA LYS A 309 -14.66 -0.54 -6.17
C LYS A 309 -14.34 0.95 -6.31
N VAL A 310 -13.09 1.28 -6.65
CA VAL A 310 -12.60 2.63 -6.95
C VAL A 310 -12.92 2.98 -8.39
#